data_AF-A0A966ICQ1-F1
#
_entry.id   AF-A0A966ICQ1-F1
#
_cell.length_a   1.000
_cell.length_b   1.000
_cell.length_c   1.000
_cell.angle_alpha   90.00
_cell.angle_beta   90.00
_cell.angle_gamma   90.00
#
_symmetry.space_group_name_H-M   'P 1'
#
loop_
_entity.id
_entity.type
_entity.pdbx_description
1 polymer ?
#
loop_
_entity_poly.entity_id
_entity_poly.type
_entity_poly.pdbx_seq_one_letter_code
_entity_poly.pdbx_strand_id
1 'polypeptide(L)'
;QRKKTPPDLAAAERYYQAALKIDPKHRGALEYYGELFLMKNDLAGAEQMLARLNKACFLPCEEYRELKDEIAKYKAKKGAK
;
A
#
# COMPACT_ATOMS: atom_id res chain seq x y z
N GLN A 1 3.92 -5.33 25.98
CA GLN A 1 2.48 -5.10 25.75
C GLN A 1 2.31 -4.12 24.58
N ARG A 2 2.12 -4.60 23.33
CA ARG A 2 1.67 -3.76 22.18
C ARG A 2 0.13 -3.77 22.12
N LYS A 3 -0.53 -3.43 23.22
CA LYS A 3 -1.99 -3.43 23.31
C LYS A 3 -2.42 -2.00 23.59
N LYS A 4 -3.18 -1.39 22.66
CA LYS A 4 -3.94 -0.12 22.78
C LYS A 4 -3.36 1.19 22.21
N THR A 5 -2.41 1.17 21.29
CA THR A 5 -2.14 2.37 20.46
C THR A 5 -2.61 2.08 19.03
N PRO A 6 -3.54 2.87 18.46
CA PRO A 6 -3.86 2.73 17.04
C PRO A 6 -2.57 2.87 16.22
N PRO A 7 -2.41 2.15 15.11
CA PRO A 7 -1.24 2.28 14.25
C PRO A 7 -1.01 3.76 13.93
N ASP A 8 0.20 4.28 14.17
CA ASP A 8 0.55 5.64 13.78
C ASP A 8 0.76 5.67 12.25
N LEU A 9 -0.36 5.79 11.54
CA LEU A 9 -0.39 5.81 10.09
C LEU A 9 0.35 7.04 9.55
N ALA A 10 0.39 8.14 10.29
CA ALA A 10 1.10 9.36 9.88
C ALA A 10 2.61 9.19 9.97
N ALA A 11 3.12 8.53 11.01
CA ALA A 11 4.54 8.18 11.09
C ALA A 11 4.92 7.19 9.99
N ALA A 12 4.12 6.14 9.77
CA ALA A 12 4.36 5.15 8.70
C ALA A 12 4.42 5.81 7.32
N GLU A 13 3.46 6.68 7.00
CA GLU A 13 3.43 7.44 5.75
C GLU A 13 4.71 8.25 5.51
N ARG A 14 5.23 8.93 6.55
CA ARG A 14 6.49 9.69 6.44
C ARG A 14 7.67 8.80 6.08
N TYR A 15 7.75 7.59 6.65
CA TYR A 15 8.81 6.64 6.33
C TYR A 15 8.70 6.10 4.91
N TYR A 16 7.49 5.75 4.45
CA TYR A 16 7.30 5.31 3.06
C TYR A 16 7.62 6.42 2.06
N GLN A 17 7.19 7.65 2.33
CA GLN A 17 7.56 8.80 1.51
C GLN A 17 9.07 9.04 1.47
N ALA A 18 9.76 8.91 2.61
CA ALA A 18 11.22 9.03 2.66
C ALA A 18 11.90 7.91 1.86
N ALA A 19 11.46 6.66 2.01
CA ALA A 19 11.99 5.53 1.25
C ALA A 19 11.78 5.73 -0.26
N LEU A 20 10.59 6.18 -0.68
CA LEU A 20 10.27 6.41 -2.10
C LEU A 20 10.94 7.65 -2.69
N LYS A 21 11.41 8.58 -1.86
CA LYS A 21 12.29 9.68 -2.31
C LYS A 21 13.70 9.18 -2.63
N ILE A 22 14.19 8.19 -1.87
CA ILE A 22 15.52 7.60 -2.07
C ILE A 22 15.50 6.61 -3.23
N ASP A 23 14.52 5.69 -3.23
CA ASP A 23 14.28 4.75 -4.32
C ASP A 23 12.79 4.79 -4.73
N PRO A 24 12.45 5.49 -5.83
CA PRO A 24 11.09 5.59 -6.33
C PRO A 24 10.46 4.25 -6.76
N LYS A 25 11.28 3.21 -6.95
CA LYS A 25 10.88 1.85 -7.36
C LYS A 25 10.94 0.84 -6.22
N HIS A 26 11.17 1.28 -4.98
CA HIS A 26 11.25 0.40 -3.83
C HIS A 26 9.94 -0.36 -3.63
N ARG A 27 9.94 -1.66 -3.96
CA ARG A 27 8.72 -2.48 -4.07
C ARG A 27 7.96 -2.58 -2.76
N GLY A 28 8.61 -3.03 -1.69
CA GLY A 28 7.95 -3.12 -0.38
C GLY A 28 7.42 -1.78 0.15
N ALA A 29 8.11 -0.66 -0.13
CA ALA A 29 7.62 0.66 0.26
C ALA A 29 6.37 1.08 -0.54
N LEU A 30 6.29 0.74 -1.82
CA LEU A 30 5.10 0.98 -2.64
C LEU A 30 3.92 0.14 -2.17
N GLU A 31 4.14 -1.14 -1.90
CA GLU A 31 3.13 -2.07 -1.37
C GLU A 31 2.55 -1.59 -0.05
N TYR A 32 3.39 -1.42 0.97
CA TYR A 32 2.92 -1.01 2.29
C TYR A 32 2.28 0.38 2.28
N TYR A 33 2.75 1.28 1.41
CA TYR A 33 2.09 2.57 1.26
C TYR A 33 0.71 2.43 0.60
N GLY A 34 0.56 1.51 -0.36
CA GLY A 34 -0.73 1.14 -0.94
C GLY A 34 -1.71 0.59 0.10
N GLU A 35 -1.26 -0.32 0.96
CA GLU A 35 -2.08 -0.85 2.06
C GLU A 35 -2.48 0.25 3.05
N LEU A 36 -1.57 1.17 3.37
CA LEU A 36 -1.84 2.33 4.21
C LEU A 36 -2.96 3.20 3.63
N PHE A 37 -2.99 3.41 2.31
CA PHE A 37 -4.09 4.12 1.66
C PHE A 37 -5.43 3.40 1.84
N LEU A 38 -5.47 2.06 1.72
CA LEU A 38 -6.69 1.29 2.00
C LEU A 38 -7.16 1.45 3.46
N MET A 39 -6.23 1.47 4.43
CA MET A 39 -6.57 1.73 5.84
C MET A 39 -7.17 3.12 6.05
N LYS A 40 -6.75 4.11 5.26
CA LYS A 40 -7.28 5.48 5.24
C LYS A 40 -8.57 5.63 4.41
N ASN A 41 -9.11 4.53 3.87
CA ASN A 41 -10.21 4.50 2.92
C ASN A 41 -9.96 5.22 1.59
N ASP A 42 -8.69 5.35 1.20
CA ASP A 42 -8.29 5.92 -0.08
C ASP A 42 -7.98 4.79 -1.08
N LEU A 43 -9.01 4.35 -1.79
CA LEU A 43 -8.84 3.33 -2.83
C LEU A 43 -7.99 3.84 -4.01
N ALA A 44 -8.14 5.11 -4.38
CA ALA A 44 -7.41 5.69 -5.50
C ALA A 44 -5.90 5.74 -5.22
N GLY A 45 -5.50 6.14 -4.01
CA GLY A 45 -4.10 6.12 -3.58
C GLY A 45 -3.49 4.71 -3.62
N ALA A 46 -4.24 3.69 -3.19
CA ALA A 46 -3.80 2.30 -3.25
C ALA A 46 -3.58 1.82 -4.70
N GLU A 47 -4.51 2.11 -5.61
CA GLU A 47 -4.40 1.77 -7.03
C GLU A 47 -3.23 2.48 -7.72
N GLN A 48 -2.92 3.72 -7.31
CA GLN A 48 -1.74 4.43 -7.80
C GLN A 48 -0.45 3.72 -7.39
N MET A 49 -0.34 3.23 -6.15
CA MET A 49 0.83 2.48 -5.71
C MET A 49 0.95 1.15 -6.45
N LEU A 50 -0.17 0.46 -6.71
CA LEU A 50 -0.19 -0.75 -7.52
C LEU A 50 0.29 -0.50 -8.96
N ALA A 51 -0.12 0.60 -9.58
CA ALA A 51 0.35 0.98 -10.91
C ALA A 51 1.86 1.30 -10.91
N ARG A 52 2.40 1.89 -9.84
CA ARG A 52 3.84 2.10 -9.67
C ARG A 52 4.59 0.77 -9.49
N LEU A 53 4.06 -0.16 -8.71
CA LEU A 53 4.62 -1.51 -8.56
C LEU A 53 4.70 -2.24 -9.91
N ASN A 54 3.64 -2.17 -10.71
CA ASN A 54 3.63 -2.76 -12.04
C ASN A 54 4.75 -2.21 -12.95
N LYS A 55 5.14 -0.94 -12.78
CA LYS A 55 6.26 -0.32 -13.51
C LYS A 55 7.63 -0.65 -12.89
N ALA A 56 7.68 -0.94 -11.59
CA ALA A 56 8.90 -1.29 -10.86
C ALA A 56 9.32 -2.76 -11.07
N CYS A 57 8.41 -3.60 -11.57
CA CYS A 57 8.62 -5.02 -11.76
C CYS A 57 8.56 -5.38 -13.27
N PHE A 58 9.52 -6.18 -13.77
CA PHE A 58 9.52 -6.63 -15.18
C PHE A 58 8.46 -7.72 -15.43
N LEU A 59 8.25 -8.58 -14.42
CA LEU A 59 7.11 -9.49 -14.30
C LEU A 59 6.38 -9.14 -12.99
N PRO A 60 5.09 -9.48 -12.82
CA PRO A 60 4.39 -9.26 -11.56
C PRO A 60 5.16 -9.88 -10.39
N CYS A 61 5.72 -9.01 -9.55
CA CYS A 61 6.44 -9.34 -8.34
C CYS A 61 5.45 -9.70 -7.22
N GLU A 62 5.98 -10.29 -6.13
CA GLU A 62 5.19 -10.70 -4.97
C GLU A 62 4.41 -9.53 -4.39
N GLU A 63 5.08 -8.39 -4.20
CA GLU A 63 4.50 -7.16 -3.63
C GLU A 63 3.36 -6.59 -4.47
N TYR A 64 3.43 -6.77 -5.80
CA TYR A 64 2.34 -6.38 -6.69
C TYR A 64 1.11 -7.28 -6.49
N ARG A 65 1.32 -8.59 -6.33
CA ARG A 65 0.22 -9.56 -6.16
C ARG A 65 -0.47 -9.35 -4.82
N GLU A 66 0.29 -9.17 -3.75
CA GLU A 66 -0.23 -8.90 -2.41
C GLU A 66 -1.08 -7.63 -2.38
N LEU A 67 -0.54 -6.50 -2.85
CA LEU A 67 -1.32 -5.25 -2.88
C LEU A 67 -2.57 -5.37 -3.77
N LYS A 68 -2.48 -6.07 -4.91
CA LYS A 68 -3.64 -6.31 -5.79
C LYS A 68 -4.74 -7.09 -5.08
N ASP A 69 -4.36 -8.12 -4.31
CA ASP A 69 -5.29 -8.94 -3.56
C ASP A 69 -5.94 -8.15 -2.41
N GLU A 70 -5.18 -7.31 -1.70
CA GLU A 70 -5.74 -6.44 -0.66
C GLU A 70 -6.71 -5.39 -1.24
N ILE A 71 -6.40 -4.81 -2.40
CA ILE A 71 -7.33 -3.91 -3.12
C ILE A 71 -8.62 -4.66 -3.49
N ALA A 72 -8.52 -5.89 -3.99
CA ALA A 72 -9.69 -6.71 -4.33
C ALA A 72 -10.54 -7.02 -3.10
N LYS A 73 -9.92 -7.43 -1.98
CA LYS A 73 -10.59 -7.66 -0.69
C LYS A 73 -11.27 -6.40 -0.17
N TYR A 74 -10.61 -5.25 -0.26
CA TYR A 74 -11.16 -3.96 0.14
C TYR A 74 -12.42 -3.61 -0.67
N LYS A 75 -12.36 -3.74 -2.00
CA LYS A 75 -13.51 -3.50 -2.89
C LYS A 75 -14.68 -4.42 -2.56
N ALA A 76 -14.42 -5.72 -2.37
CA ALA A 76 -15.44 -6.70 -2.01
C ALA A 76 -16.12 -6.36 -0.67
N LYS A 77 -15.33 -5.97 0.36
CA LYS A 77 -15.87 -5.54 1.66
C LYS A 77 -16.69 -4.25 1.59
N LYS A 78 -16.33 -3.30 0.71
CA LYS A 78 -17.07 -2.05 0.52
C LYS A 78 -18.35 -2.22 -0.30
N GLY A 79 -18.36 -3.14 -1.28
CA GLY A 79 -19.55 -3.44 -2.08
C GLY A 79 -20.56 -4.37 -1.38
N ALA A 80 -20.15 -5.08 -0.33
CA ALA A 80 -21.03 -5.88 0.51
C ALA A 80 -21.70 -5.09 1.65
N LYS A 81 -21.56 -3.76 1.66
CA LYS A 81 -22.09 -2.85 2.68
C LYS A 81 -23.12 -1.92 2.06
#